data_AF-A0A8J3INZ8-F1
#
_entry.id   AF-A0A8J3INZ8-F1
#
_cell.length_a   1.000
_cell.length_b   1.000
_cell.length_c   1.000
_cell.angle_alpha   90.00
_cell.angle_beta   90.00
_cell.angle_gamma   90.00
#
_symmetry.space_group_name_H-M   'P 1'
#
loop_
_entity.id
_entity.type
_entity.pdbx_description
1 polymer ?
#
loop_
_entity_poly.entity_id
_entity_poly.type
_entity_poly.pdbx_seq_one_letter_code
_entity_poly.pdbx_strand_id
1 'polypeptide(L)'
;MQPLATLLGWTLVVLACILAAWITTRYIWSTSQAERRAAHLMREIFSPQEMRQLFWRGYVDIPSTLAPSRVYRVPRSNGYVQVRENGRIIMGLCLQPVERLPRADVVVLHKLMIEAQEEFYLQTANKFRYFDL
;
A
#
# COMPACT_ATOMS: atom_id res chain seq x y z
N MET A 1 52.34 8.09 -22.13
CA MET A 1 51.71 7.04 -21.29
C MET A 1 50.40 7.47 -20.61
N GLN A 2 49.92 8.71 -20.78
CA GLN A 2 48.67 9.21 -20.15
C GLN A 2 47.33 8.85 -20.84
N PRO A 3 47.22 8.58 -22.17
CA PRO A 3 45.90 8.42 -22.80
C PRO A 3 45.26 7.04 -22.53
N LEU A 4 46.04 6.04 -22.13
CA LEU A 4 45.51 4.69 -21.87
C LEU A 4 44.72 4.63 -20.55
N ALA A 5 45.19 5.38 -19.54
CA ALA A 5 44.55 5.45 -18.23
C ALA A 5 43.21 6.20 -18.29
N THR A 6 43.10 7.23 -19.13
CA THR A 6 41.84 7.96 -19.32
C THR A 6 40.81 7.11 -20.06
N LEU A 7 41.22 6.37 -21.10
CA LEU A 7 40.34 5.45 -21.82
C LEU A 7 39.78 4.35 -20.91
N LEU A 8 40.63 3.74 -20.07
CA LEU A 8 40.19 2.75 -19.07
C LEU A 8 39.26 3.36 -18.00
N GLY A 9 39.47 4.62 -17.63
CA GLY A 9 38.55 5.33 -16.74
C GLY A 9 37.17 5.54 -17.37
N TRP A 10 37.13 5.97 -18.63
CA TRP A 10 35.86 6.18 -19.36
C TRP A 10 35.10 4.87 -19.60
N THR A 11 35.79 3.76 -19.89
CA THR A 11 35.12 2.47 -20.07
C THR A 11 34.46 1.99 -18.76
N LEU A 12 35.12 2.15 -17.61
CA LEU A 12 34.51 1.82 -16.31
C LEU A 12 33.26 2.66 -16.02
N VAL A 13 33.31 3.97 -16.32
CA VAL A 13 32.15 4.86 -16.15
C VAL A 13 30.99 4.44 -17.06
N VAL A 14 31.27 4.17 -18.34
CA VAL A 14 30.24 3.73 -19.30
C VAL A 14 29.62 2.41 -18.87
N LEU A 15 30.44 1.43 -18.45
CA LEU A 15 29.96 0.14 -17.95
C LEU A 15 29.10 0.30 -16.69
N ALA A 16 29.49 1.16 -15.75
CA ALA A 16 28.72 1.45 -14.55
C ALA A 16 27.37 2.12 -14.89
N CYS A 17 27.35 3.06 -15.83
CA CYS A 17 26.12 3.70 -16.30
C CYS A 17 25.18 2.71 -16.99
N ILE A 18 25.71 1.83 -17.84
CA ILE A 18 24.92 0.77 -18.51
C ILE A 18 24.32 -0.18 -17.46
N LEU A 19 25.12 -0.61 -16.48
CA LEU A 19 24.66 -1.49 -15.41
C LEU A 19 23.56 -0.82 -14.56
N ALA A 20 23.76 0.43 -14.16
CA ALA A 20 22.77 1.20 -13.41
C ALA A 20 21.46 1.35 -14.20
N ALA A 21 21.54 1.69 -15.49
CA ALA A 21 20.37 1.79 -16.36
C ALA A 21 19.63 0.44 -16.53
N TRP A 22 20.38 -0.67 -16.59
CA TRP A 22 19.80 -2.02 -16.65
C TRP A 22 19.05 -2.36 -15.37
N ILE A 23 19.66 -2.08 -14.20
CA ILE A 23 19.05 -2.32 -12.89
C ILE A 23 17.80 -1.47 -12.70
N THR A 24 17.84 -0.17 -13.03
CA THR A 24 16.69 0.73 -12.88
C THR A 24 15.56 0.33 -13.79
N THR A 25 15.85 -0.02 -15.05
CA THR A 25 14.81 -0.46 -16.01
C THR A 25 14.14 -1.74 -15.53
N ARG A 26 14.92 -2.73 -15.10
CA ARG A 26 14.40 -3.98 -14.51
C ARG A 26 13.52 -3.70 -13.29
N TYR A 27 13.95 -2.82 -12.40
CA TYR A 27 13.20 -2.44 -11.19
C TYR A 27 11.86 -1.74 -11.53
N ILE A 28 11.87 -0.79 -12.47
CA ILE A 28 10.66 -0.08 -12.93
C ILE A 28 9.67 -1.05 -13.59
N TRP A 29 10.15 -1.97 -14.43
CA TRP A 29 9.28 -2.96 -15.07
C TRP A 29 8.65 -3.93 -14.07
N SER A 30 9.45 -4.43 -13.12
CA SER A 30 8.97 -5.33 -12.07
C SER A 30 7.89 -4.67 -11.20
N THR A 31 8.12 -3.43 -10.77
CA THR A 31 7.14 -2.69 -9.96
C THR A 31 5.84 -2.43 -10.72
N SER A 32 5.91 -2.07 -12.01
CA SER A 32 4.71 -1.94 -12.85
C SER A 32 3.92 -3.25 -12.97
N GLN A 33 4.60 -4.40 -13.12
CA GLN A 33 3.90 -5.69 -13.19
C GLN A 33 3.26 -6.07 -11.86
N ALA A 34 3.93 -5.81 -10.74
CA ALA A 34 3.39 -6.04 -9.41
C ALA A 34 2.12 -5.20 -9.15
N GLU A 35 2.17 -3.90 -9.49
CA GLU A 35 1.01 -3.00 -9.35
C GLU A 35 -0.19 -3.44 -10.22
N ARG A 36 0.06 -3.96 -11.44
CA ARG A 36 -1.02 -4.48 -12.30
C ARG A 36 -1.68 -5.72 -11.70
N ARG A 37 -0.90 -6.64 -11.14
CA ARG A 37 -1.42 -7.84 -10.46
C ARG A 37 -2.21 -7.47 -9.21
N ALA A 38 -1.68 -6.57 -8.40
CA ALA A 38 -2.37 -6.07 -7.21
C ALA A 38 -3.70 -5.38 -7.56
N ALA A 39 -3.72 -4.58 -8.63
CA ALA A 39 -4.96 -3.97 -9.13
C ALA A 39 -5.96 -4.99 -9.70
N HIS A 40 -5.51 -6.17 -10.12
CA HIS A 40 -6.39 -7.28 -10.51
C HIS A 40 -6.99 -7.93 -9.27
N LEU A 41 -6.16 -8.30 -8.29
CA LEU A 41 -6.60 -8.90 -7.03
C LEU A 41 -7.61 -8.00 -6.31
N MET A 42 -7.35 -6.70 -6.24
CA MET A 42 -8.30 -5.74 -5.68
C MET A 42 -9.68 -5.79 -6.36
N ARG A 43 -9.73 -5.96 -7.69
CA ARG A 43 -11.01 -6.07 -8.42
C ARG A 43 -11.75 -7.39 -8.16
N GLU A 44 -11.04 -8.44 -7.77
CA GLU A 44 -11.64 -9.74 -7.40
C GLU A 44 -12.16 -9.73 -5.97
N ILE A 45 -11.46 -9.05 -5.06
CA ILE A 45 -11.81 -9.01 -3.63
C ILE A 45 -12.89 -7.97 -3.32
N PHE A 46 -12.93 -6.85 -4.05
CA PHE A 46 -13.85 -5.75 -3.76
C PHE A 46 -15.13 -5.85 -4.57
N SER A 47 -16.27 -5.62 -3.93
CA SER A 47 -17.54 -5.49 -4.63
C SER A 47 -17.52 -4.27 -5.58
N PRO A 48 -18.37 -4.25 -6.62
CA PRO A 48 -18.47 -3.10 -7.51
C PRO A 48 -18.81 -1.78 -6.79
N GLN A 49 -19.55 -1.85 -5.68
CA GLN A 49 -19.89 -0.68 -4.88
C GLN A 49 -18.67 -0.15 -4.11
N GLU A 50 -17.89 -1.02 -3.49
CA GLU A 50 -16.67 -0.63 -2.77
C GLU A 50 -15.61 -0.10 -3.75
N MET A 51 -15.47 -0.72 -4.92
CA MET A 51 -14.62 -0.21 -6.00
C MET A 51 -15.03 1.21 -6.43
N ARG A 52 -16.33 1.49 -6.53
CA ARG A 52 -16.83 2.85 -6.78
C ARG A 52 -16.48 3.80 -5.64
N GLN A 53 -16.58 3.38 -4.38
CA GLN A 53 -16.17 4.23 -3.25
C GLN A 53 -14.68 4.57 -3.32
N LEU A 54 -13.82 3.58 -3.53
CA LEU A 54 -12.37 3.81 -3.69
C LEU A 54 -12.07 4.77 -4.84
N PHE A 55 -12.77 4.61 -5.96
CA PHE A 55 -12.55 5.45 -7.14
C PHE A 55 -13.02 6.90 -6.92
N TRP A 56 -14.24 7.09 -6.41
CA TRP A 56 -14.87 8.42 -6.31
C TRP A 56 -14.58 9.16 -5.01
N ARG A 57 -14.44 8.45 -3.91
CA ARG A 57 -14.26 9.03 -2.56
C ARG A 57 -12.82 8.94 -2.06
N GLY A 58 -11.99 8.09 -2.68
CA GLY A 58 -10.63 7.86 -2.24
C GLY A 58 -10.52 6.96 -0.99
N TYR A 59 -11.62 6.33 -0.57
CA TYR A 59 -11.66 5.39 0.55
C TYR A 59 -12.79 4.37 0.36
N VAL A 60 -12.70 3.26 1.10
CA VAL A 60 -13.78 2.29 1.28
C VAL A 60 -14.20 2.26 2.75
N ASP A 61 -15.49 2.14 3.00
CA ASP A 61 -16.03 1.89 4.34
C ASP A 61 -16.31 0.38 4.48
N ILE A 62 -15.66 -0.25 5.47
CA ILE A 62 -15.76 -1.70 5.74
C ILE A 62 -16.47 -1.88 7.08
N PRO A 63 -17.61 -2.59 7.14
CA PRO A 63 -18.32 -2.81 8.40
C PRO A 63 -17.50 -3.71 9.33
N SER A 64 -17.59 -3.45 10.63
CA SER A 64 -17.04 -4.35 11.65
C SER A 64 -17.85 -5.64 11.73
N THR A 65 -17.16 -6.75 11.94
CA THR A 65 -17.71 -8.06 12.27
C THR A 65 -17.97 -8.22 13.77
N LEU A 66 -17.27 -7.46 14.62
CA LEU A 66 -17.37 -7.53 16.08
C LEU A 66 -18.35 -6.50 16.68
N ALA A 67 -18.59 -5.37 16.03
CA ALA A 67 -19.37 -4.26 16.56
C ALA A 67 -20.29 -3.65 15.47
N PRO A 68 -21.62 -3.86 15.51
CA PRO A 68 -22.53 -3.43 14.44
C PRO A 68 -22.53 -1.92 14.14
N SER A 69 -22.21 -1.08 15.12
CA SER A 69 -22.15 0.38 14.96
C SER A 69 -20.81 0.88 14.45
N ARG A 70 -19.82 -0.01 14.25
CA ARG A 70 -18.44 0.33 13.87
C ARG A 70 -18.20 0.11 12.39
N VAL A 71 -17.52 1.07 11.78
CA VAL A 71 -17.08 1.05 10.38
C VAL A 71 -15.62 1.49 10.31
N TYR A 72 -14.84 0.76 9.52
CA TYR A 72 -13.45 1.07 9.21
C TYR A 72 -13.36 1.78 7.86
N ARG A 73 -12.90 3.03 7.88
CA ARG A 73 -12.63 3.78 6.65
C ARG A 73 -11.18 3.55 6.22
N VAL A 74 -11.00 2.75 5.19
CA VAL A 74 -9.68 2.42 4.64
C VAL A 74 -9.39 3.35 3.45
N PRO A 75 -8.31 4.16 3.50
CA PRO A 75 -7.94 5.02 2.39
C PRO A 75 -7.42 4.22 1.19
N ARG A 76 -7.61 4.73 -0.03
CA ARG A 76 -7.10 4.12 -1.27
C ARG A 76 -5.57 4.17 -1.38
N SER A 77 -4.94 5.14 -0.73
CA SER A 77 -3.50 5.34 -0.69
C SER A 77 -2.97 5.16 0.73
N ASN A 78 -1.64 5.26 0.88
CA ASN A 78 -0.99 5.30 2.19
C ASN A 78 -1.72 6.29 3.12
N GLY A 79 -1.94 5.85 4.35
CA GLY A 79 -2.67 6.60 5.35
C GLY A 79 -3.12 5.67 6.46
N TYR A 80 -3.77 6.24 7.46
CA TYR A 80 -4.34 5.50 8.55
C TYR A 80 -5.79 5.14 8.28
N VAL A 81 -6.20 3.98 8.79
CA VAL A 81 -7.60 3.55 8.79
C VAL A 81 -8.33 4.29 9.91
N GLN A 82 -9.45 4.95 9.58
CA GLN A 82 -10.26 5.62 10.60
C GLN A 82 -11.29 4.63 11.14
N VAL A 83 -11.37 4.49 12.45
CA VAL A 83 -12.45 3.75 13.10
C VAL A 83 -13.56 4.74 13.40
N ARG A 84 -14.75 4.44 12.87
CA ARG A 84 -15.95 5.25 13.05
C ARG A 84 -16.99 4.46 13.81
N GLU A 85 -17.52 5.02 14.89
CA GLU A 85 -18.67 4.48 15.61
C GLU A 85 -19.79 5.50 15.61
N ASN A 86 -21.01 5.07 15.22
CA ASN A 86 -22.18 5.96 15.12
C ASN A 86 -21.88 7.23 14.28
N GLY A 87 -21.10 7.07 13.21
CA GLY A 87 -20.70 8.16 12.31
C GLY A 87 -19.58 9.07 12.81
N ARG A 88 -19.10 8.91 14.05
CA ARG A 88 -18.01 9.71 14.64
C ARG A 88 -16.69 8.95 14.59
N ILE A 89 -15.61 9.66 14.26
CA ILE A 89 -14.25 9.09 14.33
C ILE A 89 -13.88 8.95 15.80
N ILE A 90 -13.53 7.75 16.23
CA ILE A 90 -13.16 7.46 17.62
C ILE A 90 -11.65 7.21 17.79
N MET A 91 -10.98 6.72 16.74
CA MET A 91 -9.54 6.48 16.70
C MET A 91 -9.08 6.29 15.26
N GLY A 92 -7.76 6.31 15.06
CA GLY A 92 -7.16 5.78 13.86
C GLY A 92 -6.27 4.57 14.16
N LEU A 93 -6.07 3.77 13.12
CA LEU A 93 -5.28 2.55 13.13
C LEU A 93 -4.20 2.65 12.05
N CYS A 94 -2.96 2.38 12.46
CA CYS A 94 -1.83 2.23 11.55
C CYS A 94 -1.36 0.78 11.58
N LEU A 95 -1.45 0.12 10.43
CA LEU A 95 -0.88 -1.21 10.20
C LEU A 95 -0.09 -1.13 8.91
N GLN A 96 1.19 -1.51 8.97
CA GLN A 96 2.08 -1.52 7.82
C GLN A 96 2.65 -2.91 7.60
N PRO A 97 2.74 -3.37 6.34
CA PRO A 97 3.43 -4.61 6.04
C PRO A 97 4.93 -4.45 6.31
N VAL A 98 5.57 -5.54 6.75
CA VAL A 98 7.03 -5.57 6.99
C VAL A 98 7.80 -5.34 5.68
N GLU A 99 7.30 -5.92 4.60
CA GLU A 99 7.83 -5.71 3.25
C GLU A 99 6.96 -4.74 2.46
N ARG A 100 7.57 -4.08 1.48
CA ARG A 100 6.85 -3.15 0.62
C ARG A 100 5.84 -3.91 -0.26
N LEU A 101 4.56 -3.68 -0.02
CA LEU A 101 3.49 -4.13 -0.90
C LEU A 101 3.17 -3.12 -2.00
N PRO A 102 2.67 -3.57 -3.17
CA PRO A 102 1.99 -2.72 -4.13
C PRO A 102 0.83 -1.96 -3.48
N ARG A 103 0.51 -0.78 -3.99
CA ARG A 103 -0.47 0.11 -3.34
C ARG A 103 -1.85 -0.53 -3.17
N ALA A 104 -2.31 -1.26 -4.19
CA ALA A 104 -3.61 -1.91 -4.14
C ALA A 104 -3.64 -3.05 -3.09
N ASP A 105 -2.54 -3.78 -2.92
CA ASP A 105 -2.45 -4.88 -1.95
C ASP A 105 -2.52 -4.39 -0.51
N VAL A 106 -2.04 -3.17 -0.22
CA VAL A 106 -2.19 -2.57 1.13
C VAL A 106 -3.67 -2.41 1.48
N VAL A 107 -4.49 -1.93 0.54
CA VAL A 107 -5.93 -1.74 0.76
C VAL A 107 -6.65 -3.09 0.88
N VAL A 108 -6.26 -4.08 0.06
CA VAL A 108 -6.76 -5.47 0.14
C VAL A 108 -6.41 -6.09 1.49
N LEU A 109 -5.18 -5.91 1.97
CA LEU A 109 -4.73 -6.40 3.28
C LEU A 109 -5.63 -5.89 4.40
N HIS A 110 -5.92 -4.59 4.44
CA HIS A 110 -6.83 -4.04 5.46
C HIS A 110 -8.22 -4.68 5.38
N LYS A 111 -8.81 -4.79 4.18
CA LYS A 111 -10.13 -5.40 4.00
C LYS A 111 -10.16 -6.84 4.50
N LEU A 112 -9.24 -7.67 4.02
CA LEU A 112 -9.20 -9.09 4.38
C LEU A 112 -8.98 -9.28 5.88
N MET A 113 -8.09 -8.51 6.50
CA MET A 113 -7.87 -8.63 7.94
C MET A 113 -9.08 -8.18 8.76
N ILE A 114 -9.76 -7.10 8.36
CA ILE A 114 -10.97 -6.63 9.05
C ILE A 114 -12.11 -7.64 8.90
N GLU A 115 -12.34 -8.17 7.70
CA GLU A 115 -13.47 -9.06 7.43
C GLU A 115 -13.26 -10.50 7.94
N ALA A 116 -12.03 -11.01 7.87
CA ALA A 116 -11.74 -12.39 8.25
C ALA A 116 -11.30 -12.55 9.71
N GLN A 117 -10.60 -11.55 10.27
CA GLN A 117 -9.96 -11.70 11.59
C GLN A 117 -9.78 -10.34 12.30
N GLU A 118 -10.89 -9.63 12.49
CA GLU A 118 -10.90 -8.26 13.03
C GLU A 118 -10.16 -8.12 14.37
N GLU A 119 -10.27 -9.12 15.25
CA GLU A 119 -9.61 -9.09 16.55
C GLU A 119 -8.08 -9.07 16.40
N PHE A 120 -7.54 -9.88 15.48
CA PHE A 120 -6.11 -9.88 15.17
C PHE A 120 -5.66 -8.57 14.52
N TYR A 121 -6.50 -8.00 13.64
CA TYR A 121 -6.25 -6.69 13.05
C TYR A 121 -6.12 -5.60 14.14
N LEU A 122 -7.04 -5.58 15.11
CA LEU A 122 -7.03 -4.63 16.22
C LEU A 122 -5.87 -4.86 17.19
N GLN A 123 -5.43 -6.10 17.40
CA GLN A 123 -4.27 -6.41 18.23
C GLN A 123 -2.97 -5.95 17.56
N THR A 124 -2.84 -6.15 16.25
CA THR A 124 -1.61 -5.87 15.51
C THR A 124 -1.46 -4.38 15.18
N ALA A 125 -2.57 -3.68 14.91
CA ALA A 125 -2.52 -2.28 14.52
C ALA A 125 -2.13 -1.34 15.68
N ASN A 126 -1.26 -0.39 15.38
CA ASN A 126 -0.98 0.74 16.27
C ASN A 126 -2.22 1.64 16.35
N LYS A 127 -2.63 1.98 17.56
CA LYS A 127 -3.83 2.78 17.85
C LYS A 127 -3.42 4.19 18.26
N PHE A 128 -4.08 5.20 17.72
CA PHE A 128 -3.91 6.58 18.15
C PHE A 128 -5.29 7.26 18.22
N ARG A 129 -5.48 8.14 19.20
CA ARG A 129 -6.73 8.88 19.30
C ARG A 129 -6.67 10.08 18.37
N TYR A 130 -7.83 10.51 17.90
CA TYR A 130 -7.91 11.65 16.97
C TYR A 130 -7.41 12.97 17.61
N PHE A 131 -7.36 13.06 18.94
CA PHE A 131 -6.77 14.20 19.67
C PHE A 131 -5.23 14.19 19.70
N ASP A 132 -4.59 13.09 19.29
CA ASP A 132 -3.13 12.92 19.32
C ASP A 132 -2.48 13.21 17.94
N LEU A 133 -3.25 13.68 16.96
CA LEU A 133 -2.82 14.02 15.58
C LEU A 133 -2.92 15.51 15.29
#